data_AF-A0A829GLC1-F1
#
_entry.id   AF-A0A829GLC1-F1
#
_cell.length_a   1.000
_cell.length_b   1.000
_cell.length_c   1.000
_cell.angle_alpha   90.00
_cell.angle_beta   90.00
_cell.angle_gamma   90.00
#
_symmetry.space_group_name_H-M   'P 1'
#
loop_
_entity.id
_entity.type
_entity.pdbx_description
1 polymer ?
#
loop_
_entity_poly.entity_id
_entity_poly.type
_entity_poly.pdbx_seq_one_letter_code
_entity_poly.pdbx_strand_id
1 'polypeptide(L)'
;EGRAAGEPIDDGTINSFKVGLMGPLAGVGDPLMWGTLRPILAALGASLALQGSWLGPILFFVAFNAVRLSLKWYGLQLGFSRGLALVKDMSGNLLQKITEGATVLGLFIMGVLVTKWTTINVPLVVSKTTVNGKTTVTTLQNILDQFCPGLLALGLTLLCMYLLRKKVSPILLIFALFGVGIVGYWLGILK
;
A
#
# COMPACT_ATOMS: atom_id res chain seq x y z
N GLU A 1 20.56 -20.70 -24.08
CA GLU A 1 20.74 -21.27 -25.43
C GLU A 1 22.02 -20.76 -26.10
N GLY A 2 22.33 -19.46 -26.08
CA GLY A 2 23.59 -18.91 -26.63
C GLY A 2 24.89 -19.64 -26.22
N ARG A 3 25.09 -19.91 -24.92
CA ARG A 3 26.24 -20.68 -24.42
C ARG A 3 26.26 -22.14 -24.90
N ALA A 4 25.08 -22.77 -25.05
CA ALA A 4 24.97 -24.13 -25.56
C ALA A 4 25.10 -24.19 -27.09
N ALA A 5 24.85 -23.07 -27.78
CA ALA A 5 25.00 -22.90 -29.22
C ALA A 5 26.40 -22.40 -29.64
N GLY A 6 27.33 -22.20 -28.69
CA GLY A 6 28.72 -21.86 -28.96
C GLY A 6 29.07 -20.36 -28.93
N GLU A 7 28.18 -19.49 -28.46
CA GLU A 7 28.52 -18.07 -28.23
C GLU A 7 29.50 -17.91 -27.05
N PRO A 8 30.46 -16.96 -27.11
CA PRO A 8 31.45 -16.71 -26.06
C PRO A 8 30.80 -15.96 -24.89
N ILE A 9 29.88 -16.64 -24.18
CA ILE A 9 29.24 -16.13 -22.97
C ILE A 9 30.03 -16.67 -21.78
N ASP A 10 30.91 -15.84 -21.26
CA ASP A 10 31.68 -16.12 -20.04
C ASP A 10 30.77 -16.19 -18.78
N ASP A 11 31.15 -17.03 -17.82
CA ASP A 11 30.44 -17.20 -16.55
C ASP A 11 30.36 -15.89 -15.74
N GLY A 12 31.37 -15.02 -15.87
CA GLY A 12 31.38 -13.69 -15.27
C GLY A 12 30.30 -12.77 -15.83
N THR A 13 29.98 -12.88 -17.12
CA THR A 13 28.92 -12.09 -17.77
C THR A 13 27.53 -12.52 -17.29
N ILE A 14 27.31 -13.82 -17.07
CA ILE A 14 26.03 -14.35 -16.53
C ILE A 14 25.82 -13.86 -15.09
N ASN A 15 26.87 -13.90 -14.26
CA ASN A 15 26.73 -13.48 -12.88
C ASN A 15 26.54 -11.95 -12.77
N SER A 16 27.31 -11.18 -13.54
CA SER A 16 27.16 -9.72 -13.63
C SER A 16 25.77 -9.31 -14.13
N PHE A 17 25.20 -10.09 -15.06
CA PHE A 17 23.83 -9.90 -15.55
C PHE A 17 22.79 -10.11 -14.45
N LYS A 18 22.90 -11.19 -13.66
CA LYS A 18 21.98 -11.46 -12.55
C LYS A 18 22.04 -10.36 -11.50
N VAL A 19 23.25 -9.93 -11.14
CA VAL A 19 23.47 -8.86 -10.15
C VAL A 19 22.97 -7.51 -10.67
N GLY A 20 23.21 -7.18 -11.94
CA GLY A 20 22.78 -5.92 -12.55
C GLY A 20 21.26 -5.77 -12.65
N LEU A 21 20.53 -6.87 -12.82
CA LEU A 21 19.07 -6.87 -12.89
C LEU A 21 18.38 -6.98 -11.52
N MET A 22 19.05 -7.53 -10.51
CA MET A 22 18.49 -7.68 -9.15
C MET A 22 18.06 -6.34 -8.55
N GLY A 23 18.88 -5.29 -8.67
CA GLY A 23 18.58 -3.97 -8.08
C GLY A 23 17.32 -3.33 -8.66
N PRO A 24 17.26 -3.07 -9.99
CA PRO A 24 16.11 -2.41 -10.59
C PRO A 24 14.82 -3.23 -10.52
N LEU A 25 14.89 -4.55 -10.71
CA LEU A 25 13.70 -5.41 -10.62
C LEU A 25 13.16 -5.51 -9.19
N ALA A 26 14.03 -5.53 -8.18
CA ALA A 26 13.60 -5.43 -6.78
C ALA A 26 12.96 -4.06 -6.50
N GLY A 27 13.57 -2.98 -7.00
CA GLY A 27 13.06 -1.61 -6.83
C GLY A 27 11.67 -1.38 -7.43
N VAL A 28 11.35 -1.99 -8.57
CA VAL A 28 10.01 -1.93 -9.20
C VAL A 28 9.05 -2.94 -8.58
N GLY A 29 9.51 -4.18 -8.42
CA GLY A 29 8.67 -5.32 -8.05
C GLY A 29 8.20 -5.26 -6.61
N ASP A 30 9.06 -4.80 -5.69
CA ASP A 30 8.73 -4.81 -4.28
C ASP A 30 7.60 -3.83 -3.92
N PRO A 31 7.63 -2.56 -4.35
CA PRO A 31 6.52 -1.64 -4.14
C PRO A 31 5.24 -2.08 -4.84
N LEU A 32 5.33 -2.65 -6.04
CA LEU A 32 4.13 -3.01 -6.82
C LEU A 32 3.42 -4.26 -6.28
N MET A 33 4.15 -5.31 -5.90
CA MET A 33 3.52 -6.55 -5.43
C MET A 33 3.21 -6.51 -3.94
N TRP A 34 4.18 -6.09 -3.12
CA TRP A 34 4.05 -6.09 -1.67
C TRP A 34 3.51 -4.77 -1.13
N GLY A 35 3.87 -3.65 -1.77
CA GLY A 35 3.43 -2.33 -1.37
C GLY A 35 2.02 -1.99 -1.84
N THR A 36 1.57 -2.42 -3.03
CA THR A 36 0.28 -1.95 -3.57
C THR A 36 -0.70 -3.07 -3.80
N LEU A 37 -0.38 -4.03 -4.67
CA LEU A 37 -1.31 -5.07 -5.08
C LEU A 37 -1.82 -5.89 -3.89
N ARG A 38 -0.91 -6.33 -3.00
CA ARG A 38 -1.28 -7.14 -1.84
C ARG A 38 -2.18 -6.37 -0.86
N PRO A 39 -1.85 -5.15 -0.38
CA PRO A 39 -2.73 -4.39 0.50
C PRO A 39 -4.10 -4.08 -0.12
N ILE A 40 -4.17 -3.76 -1.41
CA ILE A 40 -5.46 -3.48 -2.09
C ILE A 40 -6.33 -4.72 -2.10
N LEU A 41 -5.80 -5.85 -2.59
CA LEU A 41 -6.58 -7.08 -2.67
C LEU A 41 -6.95 -7.58 -1.28
N ALA A 42 -6.05 -7.42 -0.29
CA ALA A 42 -6.34 -7.77 1.09
C ALA A 42 -7.44 -6.88 1.67
N ALA A 43 -7.40 -5.57 1.40
CA ALA A 43 -8.44 -4.64 1.79
C ALA A 43 -9.79 -5.01 1.14
N LEU A 44 -9.83 -5.21 -0.17
CA LEU A 44 -11.05 -5.63 -0.87
C LEU A 44 -11.59 -6.99 -0.36
N GLY A 45 -10.72 -7.96 -0.13
CA GLY A 45 -11.11 -9.25 0.43
C GLY A 45 -11.66 -9.13 1.85
N ALA A 46 -11.04 -8.29 2.68
CA ALA A 46 -11.47 -8.06 4.05
C ALA A 46 -12.77 -7.23 4.13
N SER A 47 -13.00 -6.24 3.27
CA SER A 47 -14.27 -5.51 3.25
C SER A 47 -15.44 -6.40 2.87
N LEU A 48 -15.25 -7.31 1.92
CA LEU A 48 -16.26 -8.32 1.56
C LEU A 48 -16.47 -9.36 2.67
N ALA A 49 -15.40 -9.75 3.37
CA ALA A 49 -15.50 -10.66 4.50
C ALA A 49 -16.27 -10.05 5.68
N LEU A 50 -16.06 -8.76 5.97
CA LEU A 50 -16.79 -8.02 7.01
C LEU A 50 -18.30 -7.94 6.73
N GLN A 51 -18.71 -7.99 5.45
CA GLN A 51 -20.11 -8.05 5.04
C GLN A 51 -20.73 -9.46 5.16
N GLY A 52 -19.98 -10.44 5.68
CA GLY A 52 -20.44 -11.82 5.83
C GLY A 52 -20.26 -12.69 4.58
N SER A 53 -19.59 -12.18 3.54
CA SER A 53 -19.35 -12.95 2.31
C SER A 53 -18.07 -13.78 2.40
N TRP A 54 -18.23 -15.11 2.41
CA TRP A 54 -17.15 -16.09 2.29
C TRP A 54 -16.34 -15.98 0.99
N LEU A 55 -16.86 -15.24 -0.01
CA LEU A 55 -16.14 -14.94 -1.23
C LEU A 55 -14.95 -13.99 -1.01
N GLY A 56 -14.92 -13.22 0.08
CA GLY A 56 -13.85 -12.26 0.36
C GLY A 56 -12.45 -12.90 0.38
N PRO A 57 -12.20 -13.91 1.23
CA PRO A 57 -10.91 -14.62 1.28
C PRO A 57 -10.57 -15.37 -0.01
N ILE A 58 -11.56 -15.95 -0.69
CA ILE A 58 -11.36 -16.68 -1.95
C ILE A 58 -10.96 -15.72 -3.06
N LEU A 59 -11.61 -14.56 -3.15
CA LEU A 59 -11.30 -13.52 -4.12
C LEU A 59 -9.88 -12.99 -3.90
N PHE A 60 -9.48 -12.75 -2.65
CA PHE A 60 -8.09 -12.38 -2.34
C PHE A 60 -7.10 -13.45 -2.84
N PHE A 61 -7.36 -14.72 -2.50
CA PHE A 61 -6.46 -15.82 -2.85
C PHE A 61 -6.33 -15.99 -4.36
N VAL A 62 -7.46 -16.02 -5.08
CA VAL A 62 -7.49 -16.21 -6.54
C VAL A 62 -6.91 -14.99 -7.25
N ALA A 63 -7.34 -13.78 -6.92
CA ALA A 63 -6.87 -12.57 -7.60
C ALA A 63 -5.37 -12.34 -7.39
N PHE A 64 -4.87 -12.49 -6.15
CA PHE A 64 -3.45 -12.29 -5.87
C PHE A 64 -2.59 -13.34 -6.57
N ASN A 65 -2.99 -14.62 -6.52
CA ASN A 65 -2.26 -15.67 -7.21
C ASN A 65 -2.34 -15.55 -8.73
N ALA A 66 -3.50 -15.17 -9.29
CA ALA A 66 -3.66 -14.98 -10.73
C ALA A 66 -2.70 -13.90 -11.25
N VAL A 67 -2.66 -12.72 -10.61
CA VAL A 67 -1.73 -11.66 -11.03
C VAL A 67 -0.27 -12.08 -10.85
N ARG A 68 0.06 -12.74 -9.73
CA ARG A 68 1.42 -13.25 -9.47
C ARG A 68 1.85 -14.29 -10.52
N LEU A 69 0.96 -15.20 -10.90
CA LEU A 69 1.23 -16.25 -11.88
C LEU A 69 1.37 -15.66 -13.28
N SER A 70 0.48 -14.75 -13.65
CA SER A 70 0.55 -14.02 -14.92
C SER A 70 1.86 -13.24 -15.05
N LEU A 71 2.26 -12.47 -14.04
CA LEU A 71 3.54 -11.74 -14.06
C LEU A 71 4.74 -12.69 -14.20
N LYS A 72 4.72 -13.85 -13.54
CA LYS A 72 5.77 -14.86 -13.69
C LYS A 72 5.80 -15.44 -15.10
N TRP A 73 4.64 -15.80 -15.66
CA TRP A 73 4.54 -16.40 -16.98
C TRP A 73 4.93 -15.42 -18.09
N TYR A 74 4.38 -14.20 -18.08
CA TYR A 74 4.73 -13.16 -19.04
C TYR A 74 6.19 -12.72 -18.87
N GLY A 75 6.68 -12.59 -17.63
CA GLY A 75 8.09 -12.26 -17.38
C GLY A 75 9.03 -13.34 -17.91
N LEU A 76 8.67 -14.62 -17.75
CA LEU A 76 9.42 -15.74 -18.29
C LEU A 76 9.43 -15.74 -19.82
N GLN A 77 8.27 -15.61 -20.46
CA GLN A 77 8.15 -15.56 -21.92
C GLN A 77 8.91 -14.37 -22.51
N LEU A 78 8.80 -13.20 -21.91
CA LEU A 78 9.50 -11.99 -22.33
C LEU A 78 11.02 -12.15 -22.18
N GLY A 79 11.47 -12.74 -21.06
CA GLY A 79 12.88 -13.06 -20.81
C GLY A 79 13.44 -14.06 -21.83
N PHE A 80 12.65 -15.07 -22.21
CA PHE A 80 13.05 -16.03 -23.25
C PHE A 80 13.08 -15.43 -24.65
N SER A 81 12.05 -14.66 -25.04
CA SER A 81 11.97 -14.11 -26.41
C SER A 81 12.92 -12.95 -26.68
N ARG A 82 13.28 -12.13 -25.67
CA ARG A 82 14.12 -10.93 -25.86
C ARG A 82 15.55 -11.04 -25.33
N GLY A 83 15.89 -12.08 -24.55
CA GLY A 83 17.26 -12.42 -24.17
C GLY A 83 18.12 -11.24 -23.72
N LEU A 84 19.28 -11.05 -24.37
CA LEU A 84 20.23 -9.97 -24.06
C LEU A 84 19.77 -8.57 -24.57
N ALA A 85 18.89 -8.50 -25.57
CA ALA A 85 18.36 -7.22 -26.06
C ALA A 85 17.45 -6.53 -25.02
N LEU A 86 16.79 -7.35 -24.19
CA LEU A 86 15.99 -6.87 -23.06
C LEU A 86 16.81 -5.99 -22.11
N VAL A 87 18.10 -6.31 -21.90
CA VAL A 87 18.99 -5.52 -21.02
C VAL A 87 19.27 -4.16 -21.61
N LYS A 88 19.43 -4.07 -22.94
CA LYS A 88 19.73 -2.80 -23.60
C LYS A 88 18.52 -1.85 -23.49
N ASP A 89 17.32 -2.37 -23.68
CA ASP A 89 16.07 -1.61 -23.49
C ASP A 89 15.77 -1.32 -22.02
N MET A 90 16.10 -2.24 -21.11
CA MET A 90 15.92 -2.06 -19.67
C MET A 90 16.95 -1.13 -19.04
N SER A 91 18.20 -1.11 -19.52
CA SER A 91 19.25 -0.21 -19.06
C SER A 91 19.03 1.26 -19.44
N GLY A 92 18.05 1.53 -20.31
CA GLY A 92 17.60 2.87 -20.62
C GLY A 92 16.60 3.44 -19.61
N ASN A 93 15.95 4.54 -19.97
CA ASN A 93 14.96 5.24 -19.13
C ASN A 93 13.64 4.46 -18.95
N LEU A 94 13.50 3.26 -19.55
CA LEU A 94 12.29 2.46 -19.47
C LEU A 94 12.07 1.89 -18.06
N LEU A 95 13.12 1.31 -17.45
CA LEU A 95 13.02 0.81 -16.08
C LEU A 95 12.71 1.94 -15.10
N GLN A 96 13.36 3.09 -15.27
CA GLN A 96 13.13 4.25 -14.41
C GLN A 96 11.71 4.79 -14.55
N LYS A 97 11.18 4.93 -15.78
CA LYS A 97 9.77 5.32 -16.01
C LYS A 97 8.77 4.31 -15.47
N ILE A 98 9.03 3.00 -15.61
CA ILE A 98 8.18 1.95 -15.05
C ILE A 98 8.23 1.99 -13.52
N THR A 99 9.40 2.21 -12.93
CA THR A 99 9.56 2.38 -11.48
C THR A 99 8.79 3.59 -10.99
N GLU A 100 8.97 4.74 -11.65
CA GLU A 100 8.32 5.99 -11.30
C GLU A 100 6.79 5.85 -11.40
N GLY A 101 6.28 5.29 -12.50
CA GLY A 101 4.86 5.00 -12.66
C GLY A 101 4.31 4.05 -11.59
N ALA A 102 5.04 2.97 -11.27
CA ALA A 102 4.66 2.03 -10.22
C ALA A 102 4.63 2.70 -8.83
N THR A 103 5.61 3.56 -8.52
CA THR A 103 5.67 4.28 -7.25
C THR A 103 4.58 5.34 -7.11
N VAL A 104 4.27 6.10 -8.17
CA VAL A 104 3.18 7.07 -8.19
C VAL A 104 1.83 6.40 -7.98
N LEU A 105 1.57 5.31 -8.71
CA LEU A 105 0.36 4.50 -8.52
C LEU A 105 0.27 3.97 -7.08
N GLY A 106 1.40 3.56 -6.50
CA GLY A 106 1.41 3.05 -5.14
C GLY A 106 1.16 4.07 -4.06
N LEU A 107 1.79 5.23 -4.17
CA LEU A 107 1.57 6.35 -3.25
C LEU A 107 0.13 6.86 -3.33
N PHE A 108 -0.43 6.93 -4.53
CA PHE A 108 -1.84 7.31 -4.74
C PHE A 108 -2.79 6.37 -4.00
N ILE A 109 -2.61 5.06 -4.19
CA ILE A 109 -3.45 4.04 -3.57
C ILE A 109 -3.33 4.06 -2.05
N MET A 110 -2.12 4.23 -1.53
CA MET A 110 -1.89 4.35 -0.08
C MET A 110 -2.63 5.55 0.52
N GLY A 111 -2.68 6.68 -0.19
CA GLY A 111 -3.47 7.84 0.24
C GLY A 111 -4.97 7.57 0.33
N VAL A 112 -5.53 6.82 -0.64
CA VAL A 112 -6.95 6.43 -0.63
C VAL A 112 -7.24 5.41 0.47
N LEU A 113 -6.37 4.43 0.67
CA LEU A 113 -6.54 3.40 1.70
C LEU A 113 -6.59 4.02 3.10
N VAL A 114 -5.69 4.96 3.41
CA VAL A 114 -5.64 5.63 4.72
C VAL A 114 -6.98 6.30 5.04
N THR A 115 -7.53 7.08 4.11
CA THR A 115 -8.76 7.85 4.35
C THR A 115 -10.01 6.98 4.38
N LYS A 116 -10.04 5.86 3.65
CA LYS A 116 -11.21 4.98 3.60
C LYS A 116 -11.26 3.92 4.70
N TRP A 117 -10.11 3.50 5.22
CA TRP A 117 -10.04 2.41 6.21
C TRP A 117 -9.73 2.86 7.62
N THR A 118 -9.25 4.10 7.79
CA THR A 118 -8.99 4.66 9.12
C THR A 118 -10.16 5.54 9.54
N THR A 119 -11.12 4.95 10.24
CA THR A 119 -12.22 5.72 10.85
C THR A 119 -11.83 6.12 12.27
N ILE A 120 -11.52 7.40 12.49
CA ILE A 120 -11.38 7.96 13.84
C ILE A 120 -12.66 8.73 14.13
N ASN A 121 -13.45 8.24 15.07
CA ASN A 121 -14.64 8.94 15.53
C ASN A 121 -14.28 9.72 16.80
N VAL A 122 -14.35 11.05 16.73
CA VAL A 122 -14.06 11.97 17.83
C VAL A 122 -15.39 12.61 18.22
N PRO A 123 -16.17 12.01 19.15
CA PRO A 123 -17.48 12.53 19.55
C PRO A 123 -17.36 13.76 20.48
N LEU A 124 -16.39 14.66 20.26
CA LEU A 124 -16.19 15.83 21.08
C LEU A 124 -17.18 16.93 20.67
N VAL A 125 -18.26 17.01 21.44
CA VAL A 125 -19.39 17.92 21.24
C VAL A 125 -19.00 19.31 21.74
N VAL A 126 -18.64 20.24 20.85
CA VAL A 126 -18.24 21.60 21.25
C VAL A 126 -19.42 22.56 21.39
N SER A 127 -20.57 22.29 20.75
CA SER A 127 -21.77 23.11 20.93
C SER A 127 -23.06 22.29 20.86
N LYS A 128 -23.91 22.42 21.89
CA LYS A 128 -25.33 22.06 21.85
C LYS A 128 -26.12 23.35 21.62
N THR A 129 -26.65 23.56 20.42
CA THR A 129 -27.66 24.61 20.18
C THR A 129 -28.99 23.95 19.83
N THR A 130 -29.99 24.17 20.68
CA THR A 130 -31.36 23.69 20.48
C THR A 130 -32.15 24.74 19.71
N VAL A 131 -32.52 24.45 18.46
CA VAL A 131 -33.60 25.16 17.76
C VAL A 131 -34.57 24.11 17.22
N ASN A 132 -35.82 24.15 17.68
CA ASN A 132 -36.95 23.34 17.18
C ASN A 132 -36.83 21.81 17.25
N GLY A 133 -36.54 21.24 18.43
CA GLY A 133 -36.88 19.83 18.73
C GLY A 133 -36.16 18.74 17.91
N LYS A 134 -35.15 19.09 17.11
CA LYS A 134 -34.20 18.16 16.49
C LYS A 134 -32.80 18.49 16.99
N THR A 135 -32.21 17.55 17.72
CA THR A 135 -30.85 17.63 18.27
C THR A 135 -29.81 17.53 17.15
N THR A 136 -29.52 18.64 16.48
CA THR A 136 -28.37 18.75 15.57
C THR A 136 -27.12 18.92 16.41
N VAL A 137 -26.44 17.81 16.70
CA VAL A 137 -25.15 17.80 17.38
C VAL A 137 -24.08 18.20 16.37
N THR A 138 -23.65 19.45 16.42
CA THR A 138 -22.49 19.94 15.64
C THR A 138 -21.21 19.55 16.39
N THR A 139 -20.76 18.31 16.16
CA THR A 139 -19.48 17.82 16.67
C THR A 139 -18.33 18.51 15.92
N LEU A 140 -17.16 18.72 16.55
CA LEU A 140 -15.94 19.22 15.88
C LEU A 140 -15.62 18.45 14.58
N GLN A 141 -16.01 17.17 14.56
CA GLN A 141 -15.88 16.27 13.43
C GLN A 141 -16.71 16.72 12.21
N ASN A 142 -17.91 17.29 12.38
CA ASN A 142 -18.72 17.81 11.27
C ASN A 142 -18.12 19.09 10.65
N ILE A 143 -17.43 19.90 11.45
CA ILE A 143 -16.75 21.11 10.96
C ILE A 143 -15.47 20.71 10.19
N LEU A 144 -14.67 19.79 10.75
CA LEU A 144 -13.48 19.28 10.05
C LEU A 144 -13.82 18.47 8.80
N ASP A 145 -14.83 17.60 8.84
CA ASP A 145 -15.25 16.79 7.69
C ASP A 145 -15.90 17.65 6.58
N GLN A 146 -16.44 18.83 6.91
CA GLN A 146 -16.87 19.83 5.92
C GLN A 146 -15.70 20.47 5.16
N PHE A 147 -14.53 20.63 5.79
CA PHE A 147 -13.32 21.11 5.12
C PHE A 147 -12.60 20.00 4.36
N CYS A 148 -12.42 18.83 4.97
CA CYS A 148 -11.84 17.64 4.33
C CYS A 148 -12.19 16.36 5.12
N PRO A 149 -12.98 15.43 4.55
CA PRO A 149 -13.30 14.17 5.22
C PRO A 149 -12.03 13.33 5.45
N GLY A 150 -11.75 12.98 6.70
CA GLY A 150 -10.60 12.14 7.07
C GLY A 150 -9.29 12.90 7.37
N LEU A 151 -9.34 14.22 7.58
CA LEU A 151 -8.15 15.01 7.95
C LEU A 151 -7.48 14.50 9.24
N LEU A 152 -8.27 14.07 10.23
CA LEU A 152 -7.76 13.52 11.49
C LEU A 152 -7.03 12.19 11.29
N ALA A 153 -7.57 11.32 10.44
CA ALA A 153 -6.92 10.07 10.06
C ALA A 153 -5.59 10.33 9.36
N LEU A 154 -5.56 11.26 8.40
CA LEU A 154 -4.33 11.70 7.74
C LEU A 154 -3.29 12.23 8.74
N GLY A 155 -3.69 13.11 9.65
CA GLY A 155 -2.81 13.66 10.69
C GLY A 155 -2.19 12.56 11.57
N LEU A 156 -2.99 11.59 12.02
CA LEU A 156 -2.49 10.46 12.80
C LEU A 156 -1.52 9.59 11.98
N THR A 157 -1.83 9.31 10.71
CA THR A 157 -0.93 8.52 9.87
C THR A 157 0.40 9.21 9.60
N LEU A 158 0.41 10.53 9.40
CA LEU A 158 1.64 11.32 9.25
C LEU A 158 2.45 11.33 10.55
N LEU A 159 1.80 11.42 11.71
CA LEU A 159 2.46 11.31 13.02
C LEU A 159 3.08 9.93 13.22
N CYS A 160 2.36 8.85 12.90
CA CYS A 160 2.90 7.49 12.91
C CYS A 160 4.06 7.33 11.93
N MET A 161 3.97 7.88 10.71
CA MET A 161 5.05 7.87 9.73
C MET A 161 6.29 8.62 10.24
N TYR A 162 6.10 9.76 10.89
CA TYR A 162 7.18 10.53 11.51
C TYR A 162 7.88 9.73 12.62
N LEU A 163 7.12 9.04 13.47
CA LEU A 163 7.67 8.18 14.53
C LEU A 163 8.38 6.94 13.96
N LEU A 164 7.87 6.35 12.87
CA LEU A 164 8.56 5.28 12.14
C LEU A 164 9.88 5.74 11.54
N ARG A 165 9.95 6.98 11.01
CA ARG A 165 11.22 7.58 10.55
C ARG A 165 12.24 7.75 11.67
N LYS A 166 11.79 7.91 12.93
CA LYS A 166 12.66 7.89 14.12
C LYS A 166 13.06 6.48 14.58
N LYS A 167 12.82 5.44 13.76
CA LYS A 167 13.13 4.03 14.05
C LYS A 167 12.44 3.49 15.31
N VAL A 168 11.30 4.07 15.70
CA VAL A 168 10.46 3.49 16.76
C VAL A 168 9.88 2.18 16.25
N SER A 169 9.87 1.14 17.08
CA SER A 169 9.34 -0.17 16.66
C SER A 169 7.83 -0.07 16.38
N PRO A 170 7.33 -0.68 15.28
CA PRO A 170 5.90 -0.70 14.98
C PRO A 170 5.05 -1.30 16.10
N ILE A 171 5.61 -2.26 16.84
CA ILE A 171 4.96 -2.89 17.99
C ILE A 171 4.72 -1.87 19.11
N LEU A 172 5.71 -1.04 19.45
CA LEU A 172 5.54 0.04 20.43
C LEU A 172 4.51 1.07 19.97
N LEU A 173 4.45 1.39 18.67
CA LEU A 173 3.45 2.31 18.13
C LEU A 173 2.03 1.77 18.27
N ILE A 174 1.82 0.47 18.05
CA ILE A 174 0.53 -0.19 18.28
C ILE A 174 0.15 -0.06 19.76
N PHE A 175 1.06 -0.39 20.69
CA PHE A 175 0.77 -0.24 22.12
C PHE A 175 0.51 1.20 22.54
N ALA A 176 1.23 2.17 21.98
CA ALA A 176 0.98 3.58 22.20
C ALA A 176 -0.42 4.01 21.71
N LEU A 177 -0.82 3.57 20.51
CA LEU A 177 -2.16 3.82 19.97
C LEU A 177 -3.26 3.18 20.81
N PHE A 178 -3.04 1.96 21.30
CA PHE A 178 -3.95 1.31 22.25
C PHE A 178 -4.09 2.13 23.54
N GLY A 179 -2.98 2.60 24.11
CA GLY A 179 -3.00 3.46 25.29
C GLY A 179 -3.75 4.77 25.06
N VAL A 180 -3.47 5.46 23.94
CA VAL A 180 -4.18 6.68 23.53
C VAL A 180 -5.68 6.42 23.30
N GLY A 181 -6.04 5.27 22.72
CA GLY A 181 -7.43 4.87 22.52
C GLY A 181 -8.19 4.66 23.83
N ILE A 182 -7.60 3.94 24.79
CA ILE A 182 -8.20 3.68 26.11
C ILE A 182 -8.36 4.98 26.90
N VAL A 183 -7.31 5.80 26.96
CA VAL A 183 -7.35 7.10 27.65
C VAL A 183 -8.31 8.06 26.96
N GLY A 184 -8.33 8.08 25.63
CA GLY A 184 -9.24 8.92 24.83
C GLY A 184 -10.70 8.53 24.97
N TYR A 185 -11.02 7.24 25.09
CA TYR A 185 -12.37 6.76 25.39
C TYR A 185 -12.79 7.14 26.82
N TRP A 186 -11.89 6.97 27.80
CA TRP A 186 -12.15 7.33 29.19
C TRP A 186 -12.37 8.84 29.38
N LEU A 187 -11.66 9.67 28.63
CA LEU A 187 -11.83 11.13 28.60
C LEU A 187 -13.02 11.59 27.74
N GLY A 188 -13.72 10.69 27.05
CA GLY A 188 -14.87 11.01 26.17
C GLY A 188 -14.49 11.74 24.88
N ILE A 189 -13.19 11.76 24.53
CA ILE A 189 -12.64 12.43 23.34
C ILE A 189 -12.77 11.54 22.10
N LEU A 190 -12.68 10.21 22.25
CA LEU A 190 -12.69 9.22 21.16
C LEU A 190 -13.80 8.17 21.36
N LYS A 191 -14.40 7.65 20.28
CA LYS A 191 -15.38 6.55 20.28
C LYS A 191 -15.01 5.45 19.32
#